data_AF-A0A932TYK7-F1
#
_entry.id   AF-A0A932TYK7-F1
#
_cell.length_a   1.000
_cell.length_b   1.000
_cell.length_c   1.000
_cell.angle_alpha   90.00
_cell.angle_beta   90.00
_cell.angle_gamma   90.00
#
_symmetry.space_group_name_H-M   'P 1'
#
loop_
_entity.id
_entity.type
_entity.pdbx_description
1 polymer ?
#
loop_
_entity_poly.entity_id
_entity_poly.type
_entity_poly.pdbx_seq_one_letter_code
_entity_poly.pdbx_strand_id
1 'polypeptide(L)'
;MRGRRHVAVAVRRPDGQIAVRTEPIGQLYLGRLRRFPFLRGLLALVEMLSLGSRALLYSANVALGKDESAGSAGMLWGMLVPALALGVGLFFLLPVLAVRLLDEALGSPLASNLAEGGIRLALFLGYLWLISRAKDIRRVFAYHGAEHKTIHAHEAGVPLEPRQVQRFSTAHPRCGTSFLLAVVVVSILVFALLGTPPLWLRLLSRVLLLPAIAGASYEIIRLGAAHGRHGLLEWLRWPGLALQALTTREPGDDQVEVAIQAFTAVVQADAAGEAATTPQTMALGTPGG
;
A
#
# COMPACT_ATOMS: atom_id res chain seq x y z
N MET A 1 6.84 -3.36 -8.10
CA MET A 1 6.42 -4.62 -7.47
C MET A 1 7.41 -5.02 -6.39
N ARG A 2 6.91 -5.49 -5.25
CA ARG A 2 7.71 -5.87 -4.08
C ARG A 2 7.70 -7.38 -3.90
N GLY A 3 8.88 -7.99 -3.98
CA GLY A 3 9.12 -9.41 -3.74
C GLY A 3 9.41 -9.71 -2.27
N ARG A 4 10.02 -10.85 -2.01
CA ARG A 4 10.42 -11.30 -0.67
C ARG A 4 11.68 -10.57 -0.21
N ARG A 5 12.66 -10.42 -1.10
CA ARG A 5 13.99 -9.84 -0.80
C ARG A 5 14.36 -8.70 -1.74
N HIS A 6 13.69 -8.57 -2.88
CA HIS A 6 13.94 -7.53 -3.87
C HIS A 6 12.68 -6.71 -4.19
N VAL A 7 12.90 -5.53 -4.76
CA VAL A 7 11.89 -4.69 -5.38
C VAL A 7 12.28 -4.51 -6.85
N ALA A 8 11.29 -4.52 -7.74
CA ALA A 8 11.50 -4.14 -9.13
C ALA A 8 10.54 -3.00 -9.52
N VAL A 9 11.07 -2.04 -10.27
CA VAL A 9 10.31 -0.95 -10.88
C VAL A 9 10.54 -1.02 -12.38
N ALA A 10 9.46 -1.13 -13.15
CA ALA A 10 9.49 -1.08 -14.61
C ALA A 10 8.79 0.20 -15.08
N VAL A 11 9.40 0.89 -16.03
CA VAL A 11 8.91 2.16 -16.58
C VAL A 11 9.05 2.12 -18.10
N ARG A 12 7.97 2.42 -18.82
CA ARG A 12 8.02 2.57 -20.28
C ARG A 12 8.63 3.93 -20.63
N ARG A 13 9.71 3.88 -21.40
CA ARG A 13 10.42 5.06 -21.91
C ARG A 13 9.68 5.69 -23.09
N PRO A 14 9.96 6.96 -23.42
CA PRO A 14 9.41 7.61 -24.61
C PRO A 14 9.76 6.91 -25.94
N ASP A 15 10.88 6.17 -25.99
CA ASP A 15 11.30 5.36 -27.14
C ASP A 15 10.53 4.03 -27.27
N GLY A 16 9.60 3.74 -26.35
CA GLY A 16 8.79 2.53 -26.33
C GLY A 16 9.40 1.35 -25.56
N GLN A 17 10.70 1.40 -25.22
CA GLN A 17 11.37 0.35 -24.45
C GLN A 17 10.95 0.39 -22.97
N ILE A 18 11.08 -0.74 -22.27
CA ILE A 18 10.80 -0.84 -20.84
C ILE A 18 12.11 -0.86 -20.08
N ALA A 19 12.37 0.19 -19.30
CA ALA A 19 13.47 0.23 -18.35
C ALA A 19 13.05 -0.50 -17.08
N VAL A 20 13.88 -1.44 -16.62
CA VAL A 20 13.65 -2.18 -15.37
C VAL A 20 14.81 -1.93 -14.43
N ARG A 21 14.48 -1.56 -13.20
CA ARG A 21 15.43 -1.41 -12.10
C ARG A 21 15.04 -2.36 -10.98
N THR A 22 16.02 -3.11 -10.50
CA THR A 22 15.84 -4.05 -9.40
C THR A 22 16.78 -3.70 -8.26
N GLU A 23 16.28 -3.71 -7.03
CA GLU A 23 17.07 -3.41 -5.84
C GLU A 23 16.76 -4.39 -4.71
N PRO A 24 17.73 -4.72 -3.85
CA PRO A 24 17.46 -5.45 -2.63
C PRO A 24 16.65 -4.59 -1.63
N ILE A 25 15.74 -5.22 -0.91
CA ILE A 25 15.02 -4.62 0.21
C ILE A 25 16.00 -4.46 1.38
N GLY A 26 16.05 -3.26 1.96
CA GLY A 26 16.97 -2.94 3.06
C GLY A 26 16.79 -3.86 4.28
N GLN A 27 17.90 -4.20 4.94
CA GLN A 27 17.91 -5.13 6.07
C GLN A 27 17.05 -4.68 7.27
N LEU A 28 16.88 -3.36 7.46
CA LEU A 28 15.98 -2.81 8.48
C LEU A 28 14.54 -3.33 8.31
N TYR A 29 14.12 -3.53 7.06
CA TYR A 29 12.81 -4.05 6.71
C TYR A 29 12.76 -5.58 6.78
N LEU A 30 13.88 -6.29 6.90
CA LEU A 30 13.94 -7.75 7.02
C LEU A 30 14.35 -8.21 8.43
N GLY A 31 14.69 -7.27 9.32
CA GLY A 31 15.29 -7.53 10.63
C GLY A 31 14.32 -8.03 11.72
N ARG A 32 14.88 -8.27 12.92
CA ARG A 32 14.14 -8.80 14.09
C ARG A 32 12.96 -7.92 14.52
N LEU A 33 13.01 -6.62 14.25
CA LEU A 33 11.98 -5.67 14.67
C LEU A 33 10.62 -5.92 13.99
N ARG A 34 10.61 -6.57 12.81
CA ARG A 34 9.39 -7.03 12.13
C ARG A 34 8.67 -8.19 12.82
N ARG A 35 9.27 -8.79 13.86
CA ARG A 35 8.66 -9.87 14.65
C ARG A 35 7.70 -9.33 15.72
N PHE A 36 7.87 -8.09 16.14
CA PHE A 36 7.02 -7.49 17.18
C PHE A 36 5.67 -7.04 16.58
N PRO A 37 4.54 -7.41 17.21
CA PRO A 37 3.22 -6.96 16.79
C PRO A 37 3.11 -5.43 16.91
N PHE A 38 2.22 -4.82 16.13
CA PHE A 38 2.02 -3.37 15.97
C PHE A 38 3.19 -2.64 15.30
N LEU A 39 4.42 -2.81 15.81
CA LEU A 39 5.61 -2.15 15.28
C LEU A 39 5.91 -2.59 13.84
N ARG A 40 5.71 -3.87 13.52
CA ARG A 40 5.88 -4.37 12.15
C ARG A 40 4.96 -3.70 11.13
N GLY A 41 3.75 -3.32 11.53
CA GLY A 41 2.79 -2.65 10.64
C GLY A 41 3.26 -1.25 10.30
N LEU A 42 3.75 -0.53 11.30
CA LEU A 42 4.38 0.78 11.11
C LEU A 42 5.62 0.68 10.20
N LEU A 43 6.50 -0.29 10.44
CA LEU A 43 7.69 -0.51 9.61
C LEU A 43 7.31 -0.85 8.16
N ALA A 44 6.28 -1.68 7.95
CA ALA A 44 5.78 -2.02 6.63
C ALA A 44 5.20 -0.78 5.91
N LEU A 45 4.50 0.09 6.64
CA LEU A 45 3.96 1.34 6.08
C LEU A 45 5.10 2.28 5.64
N VAL A 46 6.11 2.47 6.49
CA VAL A 46 7.28 3.30 6.18
C VAL A 46 8.06 2.72 4.99
N GLU A 47 8.23 1.40 4.93
CA GLU A 47 8.86 0.71 3.78
C GLU A 47 8.11 1.01 2.49
N MET A 48 6.80 0.77 2.46
CA MET A 48 5.97 0.93 1.25
C MET A 48 5.91 2.38 0.80
N LEU A 49 5.80 3.32 1.74
CA LEU A 49 5.83 4.75 1.44
C LEU A 49 7.17 5.17 0.84
N SER A 50 8.28 4.75 1.46
CA SER A 50 9.64 5.04 0.97
C SER A 50 9.90 4.45 -0.42
N LEU A 51 9.59 3.17 -0.62
CA LEU A 51 9.75 2.49 -1.91
C LEU A 51 8.87 3.12 -2.99
N GLY A 52 7.62 3.44 -2.65
CA GLY A 52 6.68 4.11 -3.56
C GLY A 52 7.18 5.48 -3.99
N SER A 53 7.61 6.33 -3.05
CA SER A 53 8.17 7.66 -3.37
C SER A 53 9.42 7.58 -4.24
N ARG A 54 10.33 6.63 -3.95
CA ARG A 54 11.52 6.39 -4.77
C ARG A 54 11.16 5.91 -6.18
N ALA A 55 10.18 5.02 -6.31
CA ALA A 55 9.71 4.53 -7.61
C ALA A 55 9.07 5.65 -8.45
N LEU A 56 8.31 6.56 -7.83
CA LEU A 56 7.73 7.72 -8.50
C LEU A 56 8.82 8.68 -9.01
N LEU A 57 9.82 8.98 -8.18
CA LEU A 57 10.96 9.79 -8.62
C LEU A 57 11.74 9.13 -9.75
N TYR A 58 11.98 7.82 -9.65
CA TYR A 58 12.63 7.07 -10.72
C TYR A 58 11.84 7.17 -12.03
N SER A 59 10.52 6.96 -11.98
CA SER A 59 9.65 7.11 -13.16
C SER A 59 9.70 8.52 -13.75
N ALA A 60 9.77 9.56 -12.91
CA ALA A 60 9.89 10.94 -13.36
C ALA A 60 11.24 11.21 -14.04
N ASN A 61 12.35 10.71 -13.48
CA ASN A 61 13.68 10.86 -14.06
C ASN A 61 13.80 10.16 -15.41
N VAL A 62 13.27 8.92 -15.51
CA VAL A 62 13.22 8.17 -16.79
C VAL A 62 12.39 8.92 -17.84
N ALA A 63 11.25 9.50 -17.45
CA ALA A 63 10.42 10.27 -18.37
C ALA A 63 11.09 11.56 -18.87
N LEU A 64 11.93 12.18 -18.05
CA LEU A 64 12.68 13.41 -18.38
C LEU A 64 14.03 13.15 -19.07
N GLY A 65 14.41 11.88 -19.26
CA GLY A 65 15.74 11.52 -19.79
C GLY A 65 16.90 12.02 -18.93
N LYS A 66 16.66 12.24 -17.63
CA LYS A 66 17.69 12.66 -16.67
C LYS A 66 18.37 11.45 -16.06
N ASP A 67 19.68 11.54 -15.84
CA ASP A 67 20.41 10.53 -15.07
C ASP A 67 19.82 10.36 -13.66
N GLU A 68 19.95 9.14 -13.13
CA GLU A 68 19.24 8.67 -11.92
C GLU A 68 19.47 9.53 -10.65
N SER A 69 20.46 10.42 -10.65
CA SER A 69 20.85 11.28 -9.53
C SER A 69 20.00 12.55 -9.35
N ALA A 70 19.03 12.81 -10.23
CA ALA A 70 18.26 14.07 -10.23
C ALA A 70 17.16 14.20 -9.15
N GLY A 71 17.01 13.23 -8.25
CA GLY A 71 16.08 13.28 -7.12
C GLY A 71 16.78 13.51 -5.80
N SER A 72 17.02 14.76 -5.40
CA SER A 72 17.63 15.05 -4.09
C SER A 72 16.71 14.59 -2.94
N ALA A 73 17.29 14.16 -1.81
CA ALA A 73 16.52 13.86 -0.61
C ALA A 73 15.63 15.05 -0.20
N GLY A 74 16.09 16.28 -0.44
CA GLY A 74 15.30 17.51 -0.22
C GLY A 74 14.03 17.58 -1.07
N MET A 75 14.07 17.15 -2.34
CA MET A 75 12.88 17.11 -3.19
C MET A 75 11.85 16.09 -2.69
N LEU A 76 12.31 14.90 -2.25
CA LEU A 76 11.44 13.89 -1.63
C LEU A 76 10.72 14.45 -0.40
N TRP A 77 11.46 15.03 0.53
CA TRP A 77 10.89 15.62 1.75
C TRP A 77 9.98 16.81 1.44
N GLY A 78 10.36 17.63 0.45
CA GLY A 78 9.57 18.78 -0.02
C GLY A 78 8.20 18.39 -0.58
N MET A 79 8.06 17.20 -1.17
CA MET A 79 6.76 16.68 -1.61
C MET A 79 6.03 15.90 -0.50
N LEU A 80 6.77 15.13 0.29
CA LEU A 80 6.21 14.22 1.28
C LEU A 80 5.58 14.94 2.47
N VAL A 81 6.28 15.94 3.05
CA VAL A 81 5.82 16.64 4.26
C VAL A 81 4.51 17.38 4.01
N PRO A 82 4.35 18.19 2.94
CA PRO A 82 3.07 18.84 2.65
C PRO A 82 1.94 17.84 2.37
N ALA A 83 2.23 16.74 1.67
CA ALA A 83 1.23 15.70 1.41
C ALA A 83 0.75 15.02 2.71
N LEU A 84 1.66 14.71 3.63
CA LEU A 84 1.32 14.17 4.95
C LEU A 84 0.53 15.19 5.78
N ALA A 85 0.97 16.45 5.81
CA ALA A 85 0.29 17.52 6.55
C ALA A 85 -1.15 17.72 6.04
N LEU A 86 -1.33 17.74 4.70
CA LEU A 86 -2.65 17.79 4.08
C LEU A 86 -3.49 16.57 4.43
N GLY A 87 -2.91 15.36 4.40
CA GLY A 87 -3.61 14.14 4.79
C GLY A 87 -4.07 14.14 6.25
N VAL A 88 -3.20 14.54 7.18
CA VAL A 88 -3.54 14.69 8.60
C VAL A 88 -4.62 15.76 8.80
N GLY A 89 -4.46 16.91 8.15
CA GLY A 89 -5.43 18.00 8.19
C GLY A 89 -6.81 17.55 7.69
N LEU A 90 -6.87 16.94 6.52
CA LEU A 90 -8.12 16.56 5.84
C LEU A 90 -8.83 15.37 6.50
N PHE A 91 -8.10 14.34 6.92
CA PHE A 91 -8.71 13.10 7.40
C PHE A 91 -8.78 12.97 8.92
N PHE A 92 -7.99 13.73 9.68
CA PHE A 92 -7.96 13.63 11.13
C PHE A 92 -8.43 14.89 11.83
N LEU A 93 -8.00 16.08 11.39
CA LEU A 93 -8.34 17.34 12.05
C LEU A 93 -9.68 17.90 11.55
N LEU A 94 -9.91 17.94 10.24
CA LEU A 94 -11.14 18.47 9.66
C LEU A 94 -12.42 17.77 10.17
N PRO A 95 -12.49 16.43 10.31
CA PRO A 95 -13.68 15.79 10.87
C PRO A 95 -13.99 16.25 12.30
N VAL A 96 -12.96 16.46 13.13
CA VAL A 96 -13.12 16.97 14.50
C VAL A 96 -13.74 18.37 14.48
N LEU A 97 -13.23 19.24 13.60
CA LEU A 97 -13.75 20.60 13.44
C LEU A 97 -15.18 20.62 12.89
N ALA A 98 -15.51 19.72 11.96
CA ALA A 98 -16.84 19.60 11.38
C ALA A 98 -17.86 19.14 12.44
N VAL A 99 -17.53 18.12 13.24
CA VAL A 99 -18.42 17.62 14.31
C VAL A 99 -18.62 18.63 15.42
N ARG A 100 -17.63 19.49 15.69
CA ARG A 100 -17.78 20.56 16.68
C ARG A 100 -19.00 21.45 16.40
N LEU A 101 -19.34 21.67 15.13
CA LEU A 101 -20.52 22.44 14.74
C LEU A 101 -21.84 21.70 15.00
N LEU A 102 -21.77 20.40 15.23
CA LEU A 102 -22.90 19.49 15.45
C LEU A 102 -22.99 18.98 16.89
N ASP A 103 -22.00 19.28 17.75
CA ASP A 103 -21.90 18.72 19.11
C ASP A 103 -23.14 19.08 19.96
N GLU A 104 -23.69 20.29 19.83
CA GLU A 104 -24.91 20.71 20.53
C GLU A 104 -26.14 19.89 20.12
N ALA A 105 -26.21 19.48 18.85
CA ALA A 105 -27.33 18.70 18.32
C ALA A 105 -27.22 17.19 18.64
N LEU A 106 -26.00 16.67 18.82
CA LEU A 106 -25.74 15.23 18.99
C LEU A 106 -25.98 14.74 20.43
N GLY A 107 -25.87 15.62 21.42
CA GLY A 107 -26.31 15.38 22.80
C GLY A 107 -25.60 14.25 23.57
N SER A 108 -24.67 13.50 22.96
CA SER A 108 -23.89 12.46 23.64
C SER A 108 -22.47 12.32 23.08
N PRO A 109 -21.46 12.03 23.93
CA PRO A 109 -20.08 11.83 23.49
C PRO A 109 -19.91 10.70 22.47
N LEU A 110 -20.70 9.63 22.60
CA LEU A 110 -20.67 8.51 21.67
C LEU A 110 -21.18 8.93 20.28
N ALA A 111 -22.32 9.65 20.23
CA ALA A 111 -22.86 10.15 18.96
C ALA A 111 -21.89 11.12 18.28
N SER A 112 -21.24 12.02 19.01
CA SER A 112 -20.21 12.92 18.47
C SER A 112 -19.03 12.17 17.85
N ASN A 113 -18.49 11.17 18.53
CA ASN A 113 -17.35 10.41 17.99
C ASN A 113 -17.75 9.51 16.80
N LEU A 114 -18.95 8.91 16.83
CA LEU A 114 -19.47 8.16 15.69
C LEU A 114 -19.73 9.07 14.49
N ALA A 115 -20.26 10.27 14.70
CA ALA A 115 -20.42 11.27 13.65
C ALA A 115 -19.07 11.70 13.07
N GLU A 116 -18.04 11.89 13.91
CA GLU A 116 -16.67 12.20 13.47
C GLU A 116 -16.13 11.07 12.59
N GLY A 117 -16.35 9.83 13.00
CA GLY A 117 -16.00 8.65 12.23
C GLY A 117 -16.73 8.56 10.90
N GLY A 118 -18.04 8.82 10.89
CA GLY A 118 -18.87 8.84 9.69
C GLY A 118 -18.43 9.92 8.69
N ILE A 119 -18.17 11.14 9.17
CA ILE A 119 -17.63 12.23 8.35
C ILE A 119 -16.25 11.86 7.80
N ARG A 120 -15.36 11.30 8.62
CA ARG A 120 -14.04 10.82 8.16
C ARG A 120 -14.17 9.77 7.06
N LEU A 121 -15.04 8.78 7.23
CA LEU A 121 -15.27 7.73 6.24
C LEU A 121 -15.84 8.31 4.94
N ALA A 122 -16.82 9.21 5.04
CA ALA A 122 -17.39 9.89 3.88
C ALA A 122 -16.35 10.74 3.13
N LEU A 123 -15.53 11.50 3.86
CA LEU A 123 -14.41 12.27 3.28
C LEU A 123 -13.39 11.36 2.61
N PHE A 124 -13.03 10.23 3.23
CA PHE A 124 -12.10 9.26 2.65
C PHE A 124 -12.61 8.67 1.34
N LEU A 125 -13.85 8.16 1.33
CA LEU A 125 -14.45 7.59 0.12
C LEU A 125 -14.70 8.64 -0.95
N GLY A 126 -15.19 9.82 -0.56
CA GLY A 126 -15.42 10.95 -1.46
C GLY A 126 -14.13 11.48 -2.08
N TYR A 127 -13.06 11.57 -1.31
CA TYR A 127 -11.72 11.93 -1.81
C TYR A 127 -11.23 10.92 -2.84
N LEU A 128 -11.26 9.62 -2.52
CA LEU A 128 -10.83 8.58 -3.47
C LEU A 128 -11.65 8.61 -4.76
N TRP A 129 -12.97 8.74 -4.64
CA TRP A 129 -13.85 8.88 -5.79
C TRP A 129 -13.48 10.10 -6.64
N LEU A 130 -13.27 11.27 -6.01
CA LEU A 130 -12.94 12.52 -6.71
C LEU A 130 -11.59 12.42 -7.45
N ILE A 131 -10.53 12.00 -6.76
CA ILE A 131 -9.20 11.89 -7.40
C ILE A 131 -9.20 10.81 -8.49
N SER A 132 -10.02 9.76 -8.36
CA SER A 132 -10.15 8.71 -9.37
C SER A 132 -10.72 9.22 -10.69
N ARG A 133 -11.23 10.46 -10.76
CA ARG A 133 -11.68 11.09 -12.00
C ARG A 133 -10.55 11.79 -12.78
N ALA A 134 -9.44 12.12 -12.13
CA ALA A 134 -8.29 12.74 -12.78
C ALA A 134 -7.59 11.73 -13.71
N LYS A 135 -7.26 12.15 -14.94
CA LYS A 135 -6.69 11.26 -15.98
C LYS A 135 -5.40 10.58 -15.51
N ASP A 136 -4.51 11.32 -14.87
CA ASP A 136 -3.23 10.79 -14.40
C ASP A 136 -3.41 9.75 -13.29
N ILE A 137 -4.32 10.01 -12.34
CA ILE A 137 -4.64 9.06 -11.27
C ILE A 137 -5.32 7.81 -11.82
N ARG A 138 -6.22 7.95 -12.82
CA ARG A 138 -6.80 6.79 -13.51
C ARG A 138 -5.74 5.90 -14.15
N ARG A 139 -4.71 6.50 -14.75
CA ARG A 139 -3.58 5.76 -15.33
C ARG A 139 -2.79 5.01 -14.26
N VAL A 140 -2.53 5.63 -13.12
CA VAL A 140 -1.89 4.96 -11.96
C VAL A 140 -2.73 3.78 -11.47
N PHE A 141 -4.05 3.97 -11.34
CA PHE A 141 -4.97 2.88 -10.93
C PHE A 141 -5.08 1.76 -11.98
N ALA A 142 -4.86 2.07 -13.25
CA ALA A 142 -4.78 1.05 -14.30
C ALA A 142 -3.48 0.23 -14.17
N TYR A 143 -2.33 0.85 -13.91
CA TYR A 143 -1.09 0.11 -13.59
C TYR A 143 -1.23 -0.77 -12.34
N HIS A 144 -1.96 -0.30 -11.34
CA HIS A 144 -2.29 -1.10 -10.16
C HIS A 144 -3.19 -2.30 -10.51
N GLY A 145 -4.20 -2.10 -11.37
CA GLY A 145 -5.00 -3.20 -11.93
C GLY A 145 -4.15 -4.20 -12.71
N ALA A 146 -3.17 -3.74 -13.49
CA ALA A 146 -2.23 -4.60 -14.21
C ALA A 146 -1.38 -5.45 -13.24
N GLU A 147 -0.89 -4.88 -12.14
CA GLU A 147 -0.18 -5.64 -11.11
C GLU A 147 -1.05 -6.77 -10.54
N HIS A 148 -2.30 -6.49 -10.18
CA HIS A 148 -3.21 -7.50 -9.66
C HIS A 148 -3.48 -8.63 -10.65
N LYS A 149 -3.75 -8.28 -11.91
CA LYS A 149 -3.98 -9.27 -12.97
C LYS A 149 -2.74 -10.15 -13.20
N THR A 150 -1.54 -9.56 -13.23
CA THR A 150 -0.29 -10.30 -13.41
C THR A 150 -0.04 -11.27 -12.26
N ILE A 151 -0.31 -10.84 -11.01
CA ILE A 151 -0.18 -11.73 -9.83
C ILE A 151 -1.20 -12.87 -9.92
N HIS A 152 -2.45 -12.60 -10.26
CA HIS A 152 -3.47 -13.64 -10.45
C HIS A 152 -3.07 -14.67 -11.52
N ALA A 153 -2.55 -14.19 -12.66
CA ALA A 153 -2.08 -15.07 -13.73
C ALA A 153 -0.94 -15.99 -13.26
N HIS A 154 0.02 -15.43 -12.52
CA HIS A 154 1.09 -16.21 -11.92
C HIS A 154 0.56 -17.23 -10.89
N GLU A 155 -0.35 -16.83 -10.01
CA GLU A 155 -0.95 -17.73 -9.01
C GLU A 155 -1.79 -18.85 -9.64
N ALA A 156 -2.40 -18.59 -10.80
CA ALA A 156 -3.11 -19.59 -11.60
C ALA A 156 -2.19 -20.48 -12.44
N GLY A 157 -0.88 -20.22 -12.45
CA GLY A 157 0.10 -21.00 -13.22
C GLY A 157 -0.03 -20.87 -14.73
N VAL A 158 -0.65 -19.79 -15.23
CA VAL A 158 -0.79 -19.54 -16.68
C VAL A 158 0.38 -18.71 -17.22
N PRO A 159 0.70 -18.81 -18.53
CA PRO A 159 1.75 -18.00 -19.14
C PRO A 159 1.51 -16.50 -18.94
N LEU A 160 2.58 -15.77 -18.59
CA LEU A 160 2.56 -14.32 -18.40
C LEU A 160 2.62 -13.60 -19.76
N GLU A 161 1.51 -13.69 -20.49
CA GLU A 161 1.28 -12.97 -21.75
C GLU A 161 0.12 -11.98 -21.57
N PRO A 162 0.16 -10.79 -22.20
CA PRO A 162 -0.89 -9.78 -22.03
C PRO A 162 -2.30 -10.33 -22.23
N ARG A 163 -2.51 -11.14 -23.27
CA ARG A 163 -3.82 -11.74 -23.58
C ARG A 163 -4.35 -12.68 -22.49
N GLN A 164 -3.47 -13.39 -21.79
CA GLN A 164 -3.87 -14.29 -20.70
C GLN A 164 -4.10 -13.49 -19.42
N VAL A 165 -3.20 -12.57 -19.11
CA VAL A 165 -3.28 -11.71 -17.92
C VAL A 165 -4.55 -10.85 -17.94
N GLN A 166 -4.97 -10.35 -19.11
CA GLN A 166 -6.17 -9.52 -19.24
C GLN A 166 -7.47 -10.21 -18.78
N ARG A 167 -7.51 -11.54 -18.72
CA ARG A 167 -8.71 -12.30 -18.31
C ARG A 167 -8.96 -12.27 -16.81
N PHE A 168 -7.98 -11.88 -16.00
CA PHE A 168 -8.09 -11.88 -14.55
C PHE A 168 -8.74 -10.61 -14.02
N SER A 169 -9.26 -10.68 -12.79
CA SER A 169 -9.87 -9.53 -12.12
C SER A 169 -8.82 -8.51 -11.69
N THR A 170 -9.21 -7.24 -11.70
CA THR A 170 -8.45 -6.16 -11.06
C THR A 170 -8.59 -6.14 -9.54
N ALA A 171 -9.51 -6.92 -8.95
CA ALA A 171 -9.62 -7.06 -7.50
C ALA A 171 -8.75 -8.22 -7.01
N HIS A 172 -7.92 -7.97 -5.99
CA HIS A 172 -7.02 -8.97 -5.42
C HIS A 172 -7.09 -8.98 -3.88
N PRO A 173 -7.30 -10.15 -3.25
CA PRO A 173 -7.47 -10.26 -1.80
C PRO A 173 -6.24 -9.88 -0.97
N ARG A 174 -5.06 -9.92 -1.57
CA ARG A 174 -3.78 -9.57 -0.91
C ARG A 174 -3.38 -8.11 -1.12
N CYS A 175 -4.23 -7.30 -1.75
CA CYS A 175 -3.92 -5.89 -1.99
C CYS A 175 -3.86 -5.10 -0.67
N GLY A 176 -2.83 -4.27 -0.54
CA GLY A 176 -2.64 -3.40 0.61
C GLY A 176 -3.67 -2.27 0.72
N THR A 177 -4.49 -1.99 -0.29
CA THR A 177 -5.49 -0.88 -0.24
C THR A 177 -6.53 -1.06 0.86
N SER A 178 -6.82 -2.30 1.25
CA SER A 178 -7.68 -2.60 2.41
C SER A 178 -7.08 -2.09 3.74
N PHE A 179 -5.77 -1.82 3.79
CA PHE A 179 -5.11 -1.18 4.92
C PHE A 179 -5.68 0.21 5.23
N LEU A 180 -5.89 1.04 4.20
CA LEU A 180 -6.43 2.39 4.40
C LEU A 180 -7.84 2.35 4.99
N LEU A 181 -8.70 1.45 4.48
CA LEU A 181 -10.02 1.24 5.04
C LEU A 181 -9.97 0.75 6.49
N ALA A 182 -9.09 -0.22 6.78
CA ALA A 182 -8.93 -0.74 8.13
C ALA A 182 -8.48 0.36 9.10
N VAL A 183 -7.53 1.22 8.71
CA VAL A 183 -7.10 2.38 9.52
C VAL A 183 -8.29 3.29 9.81
N VAL A 184 -9.11 3.61 8.81
CA VAL A 184 -10.31 4.43 9.03
C VAL A 184 -11.26 3.74 10.00
N VAL A 185 -11.66 2.49 9.75
CA VAL A 185 -12.62 1.76 10.59
C VAL A 185 -12.11 1.59 12.02
N VAL A 186 -10.87 1.14 12.20
CA VAL A 186 -10.25 0.99 13.53
C VAL A 186 -10.16 2.33 14.25
N SER A 187 -9.89 3.42 13.53
CA SER A 187 -9.88 4.77 14.13
C SER A 187 -11.25 5.15 14.70
N ILE A 188 -12.35 4.79 14.01
CA ILE A 188 -13.71 5.07 14.49
C ILE A 188 -13.94 4.34 15.82
N LEU A 189 -13.58 3.06 15.87
CA LEU A 189 -13.75 2.24 17.07
C LEU A 189 -12.90 2.76 18.24
N VAL A 190 -11.63 3.10 18.00
CA VAL A 190 -10.73 3.62 19.04
C VAL A 190 -11.22 4.97 19.56
N PHE A 191 -11.56 5.91 18.69
CA PHE A 191 -11.95 7.25 19.12
C PHE A 191 -13.37 7.30 19.73
N ALA A 192 -14.27 6.40 19.36
CA ALA A 192 -15.57 6.26 20.01
C ALA A 192 -15.46 6.02 21.52
N LEU A 193 -14.37 5.39 21.98
CA LEU A 193 -14.13 5.06 23.38
C LEU A 193 -13.45 6.20 24.17
N LEU A 194 -13.00 7.28 23.52
CA LEU A 194 -12.24 8.36 24.17
C LEU A 194 -13.12 9.51 24.71
N GLY A 195 -14.44 9.46 24.50
CA GLY A 195 -15.34 10.54 24.91
C GLY A 195 -15.05 11.87 24.20
N THR A 196 -15.41 12.99 24.83
CA THR A 196 -15.28 14.35 24.26
C THR A 196 -14.38 15.22 25.15
N PRO A 197 -13.06 14.97 25.18
CA PRO A 197 -12.14 15.83 25.93
C PRO A 197 -12.06 17.23 25.29
N PRO A 198 -11.45 18.22 25.98
CA PRO A 198 -11.18 19.54 25.42
C PRO A 198 -10.55 19.47 24.02
N LEU A 199 -10.85 20.45 23.17
CA LEU A 199 -10.51 20.43 21.75
C LEU A 199 -9.05 20.09 21.47
N TRP A 200 -8.11 20.68 22.21
CA TRP A 200 -6.68 20.43 22.01
C TRP A 200 -6.28 18.98 22.32
N LEU A 201 -6.85 18.35 23.37
CA LEU A 201 -6.64 16.93 23.68
C LEU A 201 -7.28 16.04 22.62
N ARG A 202 -8.46 16.44 22.13
CA ARG A 202 -9.13 15.76 21.02
C ARG A 202 -8.21 15.76 19.80
N LEU A 203 -7.75 16.91 19.33
CA LEU A 203 -6.83 17.03 18.19
C LEU A 203 -5.51 16.26 18.42
N LEU A 204 -4.89 16.41 19.59
CA LEU A 204 -3.64 15.73 19.93
C LEU A 204 -3.80 14.21 19.90
N SER A 205 -4.88 13.67 20.47
CA SER A 205 -5.15 12.23 20.47
C SER A 205 -5.32 11.67 19.05
N ARG A 206 -5.87 12.43 18.10
CA ARG A 206 -6.06 11.98 16.71
C ARG A 206 -4.74 11.83 15.97
N VAL A 207 -3.74 12.65 16.30
CA VAL A 207 -2.39 12.59 15.72
C VAL A 207 -1.53 11.55 16.45
N LEU A 208 -1.53 11.57 17.78
CA LEU A 208 -0.66 10.72 18.59
C LEU A 208 -1.03 9.23 18.48
N LEU A 209 -2.31 8.90 18.30
CA LEU A 209 -2.78 7.52 18.18
C LEU A 209 -2.62 6.94 16.77
N LEU A 210 -2.21 7.73 15.76
CA LEU A 210 -2.02 7.26 14.38
C LEU A 210 -1.11 6.02 14.29
N PRO A 211 0.08 5.97 14.93
CA PRO A 211 0.96 4.82 14.82
C PRO A 211 0.36 3.56 15.44
N ALA A 212 -0.35 3.71 16.56
CA ALA A 212 -1.03 2.60 17.24
C ALA A 212 -2.19 2.04 16.39
N ILE A 213 -3.02 2.92 15.81
CA ILE A 213 -4.12 2.55 14.92
C ILE A 213 -3.58 1.86 13.66
N ALA A 214 -2.53 2.40 13.05
CA ALA A 214 -1.87 1.80 11.88
C ALA A 214 -1.32 0.41 12.20
N GLY A 215 -0.64 0.26 13.34
CA GLY A 215 -0.16 -1.03 13.84
C GLY A 215 -1.31 -2.02 14.02
N ALA A 216 -2.36 -1.63 14.74
CA ALA A 216 -3.54 -2.46 14.99
C ALA A 216 -4.22 -2.90 13.69
N SER A 217 -4.38 -1.99 12.73
CA SER A 217 -5.01 -2.25 11.44
C SER A 217 -4.22 -3.28 10.62
N TYR A 218 -2.89 -3.17 10.64
CA TYR A 218 -2.02 -4.16 10.00
C TYR A 218 -2.19 -5.56 10.63
N GLU A 219 -2.25 -5.62 11.97
CA GLU A 219 -2.46 -6.88 12.70
C GLU A 219 -3.78 -7.54 12.35
N ILE A 220 -4.87 -6.77 12.33
CA ILE A 220 -6.21 -7.25 11.99
C ILE A 220 -6.23 -7.83 10.57
N ILE A 221 -5.67 -7.12 9.59
CA ILE A 221 -5.60 -7.60 8.21
C ILE A 221 -4.78 -8.88 8.10
N ARG A 222 -3.62 -8.92 8.76
CA ARG A 222 -2.74 -10.10 8.75
C ARG A 222 -3.44 -11.32 9.35
N LEU A 223 -4.15 -11.15 10.47
CA LEU A 223 -4.91 -12.21 11.12
C LEU A 223 -6.03 -12.72 10.21
N GLY A 224 -6.75 -11.81 9.55
CA GLY A 224 -7.80 -12.16 8.58
C GLY A 224 -7.25 -12.93 7.37
N ALA A 225 -6.06 -12.56 6.88
CA ALA A 225 -5.40 -13.30 5.80
C ALA A 225 -4.93 -14.70 6.24
N ALA A 226 -4.48 -14.86 7.49
CA ALA A 226 -4.01 -16.14 8.01
C ALA A 226 -5.13 -17.16 8.31
N HIS A 227 -6.33 -16.69 8.67
CA HIS A 227 -7.45 -17.53 9.11
C HIS A 227 -8.66 -17.51 8.17
N GLY A 228 -8.51 -17.01 6.95
CA GLY A 228 -9.60 -16.66 6.02
C GLY A 228 -10.48 -17.79 5.46
N ARG A 229 -10.59 -18.93 6.15
CA ARG A 229 -11.50 -20.05 5.81
C ARG A 229 -12.78 -20.10 6.67
N HIS A 230 -12.97 -19.17 7.61
CA HIS A 230 -14.21 -19.04 8.40
C HIS A 230 -15.12 -17.94 7.83
N GLY A 231 -16.41 -18.22 7.60
CA GLY A 231 -17.33 -17.34 6.85
C GLY A 231 -17.45 -15.88 7.36
N LEU A 232 -17.28 -15.63 8.66
CA LEU A 232 -17.25 -14.25 9.20
C LEU A 232 -16.04 -13.45 8.68
N LEU A 233 -14.90 -14.10 8.51
CA LEU A 233 -13.68 -13.47 7.98
C LEU A 233 -13.77 -13.22 6.48
N GLU A 234 -14.61 -13.96 5.76
CA GLU A 234 -14.89 -13.70 4.35
C GLU A 234 -15.73 -12.44 4.15
N TRP A 235 -16.77 -12.25 4.98
CA TRP A 235 -17.56 -11.01 4.98
C TRP A 235 -16.72 -9.78 5.31
N LEU A 236 -15.80 -9.90 6.26
CA LEU A 236 -14.91 -8.80 6.66
C LEU A 236 -13.97 -8.33 5.53
N ARG A 237 -13.71 -9.18 4.52
CA ARG A 237 -12.85 -8.84 3.36
C ARG A 237 -13.61 -8.09 2.27
N TRP A 238 -14.93 -8.23 2.21
CA TRP A 238 -15.75 -7.65 1.16
C TRP A 238 -15.64 -6.12 1.07
N PRO A 239 -15.68 -5.34 2.18
CA PRO A 239 -15.50 -3.89 2.11
C PRO A 239 -14.14 -3.49 1.53
N GLY A 240 -13.10 -4.26 1.83
CA GLY A 240 -11.75 -4.05 1.30
C GLY A 240 -11.66 -4.32 -0.20
N LEU A 241 -12.34 -5.35 -0.70
CA LEU A 241 -12.46 -5.63 -2.14
C LEU A 241 -13.32 -4.57 -2.85
N ALA A 242 -14.42 -4.12 -2.22
CA ALA A 242 -15.25 -3.06 -2.77
C ALA A 242 -14.48 -1.73 -2.90
N LEU A 243 -13.61 -1.42 -1.93
CA LEU A 243 -12.74 -0.24 -2.01
C LEU A 243 -11.81 -0.30 -3.24
N GLN A 244 -11.39 -1.50 -3.67
CA GLN A 244 -10.51 -1.64 -4.83
C GLN A 244 -11.15 -1.15 -6.12
N ALA A 245 -12.49 -1.15 -6.22
CA ALA A 245 -13.19 -0.57 -7.37
C ALA A 245 -12.95 0.95 -7.51
N LEU A 246 -12.56 1.64 -6.43
CA LEU A 246 -12.17 3.05 -6.44
C LEU A 246 -10.67 3.26 -6.72
N THR A 247 -9.82 2.26 -6.49
CA THR A 247 -8.35 2.37 -6.55
C THR A 247 -7.69 1.49 -7.61
N THR A 248 -8.47 0.81 -8.44
CA THR A 248 -8.02 0.02 -9.59
C THR A 248 -8.85 0.38 -10.81
N ARG A 249 -8.27 0.22 -11.99
CA ARG A 249 -8.94 0.40 -13.29
C ARG A 249 -8.46 -0.67 -14.26
N GLU A 250 -9.25 -0.89 -15.30
CA GLU A 250 -8.89 -1.84 -16.35
C GLU A 250 -7.66 -1.33 -17.12
N PRO A 251 -6.56 -2.13 -17.19
CA PRO A 251 -5.34 -1.73 -17.88
C PRO A 251 -5.39 -2.00 -19.38
N GLY A 252 -4.64 -1.20 -20.14
CA GLY A 252 -4.25 -1.55 -21.51
C GLY A 252 -3.14 -2.61 -21.54
N ASP A 253 -2.95 -3.25 -22.69
CA ASP A 253 -1.91 -4.27 -22.88
C ASP A 253 -0.50 -3.70 -22.64
N ASP A 254 -0.28 -2.42 -22.98
CA ASP A 254 0.97 -1.70 -22.74
C ASP A 254 1.34 -1.62 -21.25
N GLN A 255 0.34 -1.49 -20.38
CA GLN A 255 0.50 -1.46 -18.93
C GLN A 255 0.68 -2.85 -18.35
N VAL A 256 -0.01 -3.84 -18.92
CA VAL A 256 0.14 -5.26 -18.56
C VAL A 256 1.55 -5.75 -18.88
N GLU A 257 2.11 -5.38 -20.03
CA GLU A 257 3.52 -5.69 -20.38
C GLU A 257 4.49 -5.14 -19.33
N VAL A 258 4.32 -3.88 -18.91
CA VAL A 258 5.16 -3.26 -17.87
C VAL A 258 5.03 -4.01 -16.54
N ALA A 259 3.80 -4.41 -16.17
CA ALA A 259 3.56 -5.19 -14.97
C ALA A 259 4.23 -6.57 -15.05
N ILE A 260 4.13 -7.28 -16.18
CA ILE A 260 4.79 -8.57 -16.41
C ILE A 260 6.31 -8.43 -16.29
N GLN A 261 6.90 -7.38 -16.86
CA GLN A 261 8.34 -7.14 -16.78
C GLN A 261 8.79 -6.87 -15.34
N ALA A 262 8.09 -6.01 -14.61
CA ALA A 262 8.37 -5.77 -13.19
C ALA A 262 8.23 -7.05 -12.35
N PHE A 263 7.22 -7.87 -12.64
CA PHE A 263 6.96 -9.12 -11.92
C PHE A 263 8.06 -10.14 -12.17
N THR A 264 8.39 -10.36 -13.44
CA THR A 264 9.41 -11.33 -13.85
C THR A 264 10.77 -10.96 -13.26
N ALA A 265 11.16 -9.69 -13.34
CA ALA A 265 12.41 -9.20 -12.80
C ALA A 265 12.52 -9.39 -11.28
N VAL A 266 11.44 -9.14 -10.52
CA VAL A 266 11.47 -9.33 -9.07
C VAL A 266 11.54 -10.80 -8.67
N VAL A 267 10.81 -11.68 -9.39
CA VAL A 267 10.86 -13.14 -9.15
C VAL A 267 12.24 -13.71 -9.45
N GLN A 268 12.85 -13.32 -10.57
CA GLN A 268 14.20 -13.75 -10.94
C GLN A 268 15.26 -13.27 -9.93
N ALA A 269 15.16 -12.02 -9.47
CA ALA A 269 16.09 -11.48 -8.49
C ALA A 269 15.96 -12.16 -7.12
N ASP A 270 14.74 -12.45 -6.68
CA ASP A 270 14.51 -13.23 -5.46
C ASP A 270 15.10 -14.64 -5.58
N ALA A 271 14.89 -15.33 -6.70
CA ALA A 271 15.46 -16.66 -6.94
C ALA A 271 17.00 -16.64 -6.96
N ALA A 272 17.61 -15.66 -7.62
CA ALA A 272 19.06 -15.49 -7.65
C ALA A 272 19.64 -15.20 -6.25
N GLY A 273 18.96 -14.36 -5.45
CA GLY A 273 19.35 -14.09 -4.07
C GLY A 273 19.22 -15.29 -3.14
N GLU A 274 18.24 -16.17 -3.37
CA GLU A 274 18.09 -17.46 -2.65
C GLU A 274 19.22 -18.44 -3.05
N ALA A 275 19.55 -18.56 -4.34
CA ALA A 275 20.64 -19.39 -4.81
C ALA A 275 22.02 -18.97 -4.26
N ALA A 276 22.28 -17.66 -4.16
CA ALA A 276 23.53 -17.12 -3.61
C ALA A 276 23.66 -17.28 -2.08
N THR A 277 22.56 -17.55 -1.37
CA THR A 277 22.56 -17.73 0.11
C THR A 277 22.48 -19.18 0.55
N THR A 278 22.32 -20.13 -0.38
CA THR A 278 22.45 -21.56 -0.10
C THR A 278 23.93 -21.93 -0.15
N PRO A 279 24.57 -22.37 0.96
CA PRO A 279 25.94 -22.85 0.90
C PRO A 279 26.00 -23.97 -0.12
N GLN A 280 26.86 -23.84 -1.13
CA GLN A 280 27.27 -24.99 -1.93
C GLN A 280 27.78 -26.02 -0.92
N THR A 281 26.98 -27.05 -0.66
CA THR A 281 27.43 -28.18 0.16
C THR A 281 28.62 -28.72 -0.59
N MET A 282 29.80 -28.54 -0.01
CA MET A 282 31.07 -29.00 -0.52
C MET A 282 30.87 -30.40 -1.07
N ALA A 283 31.09 -30.57 -2.37
CA ALA A 283 31.47 -31.84 -2.92
C ALA A 283 32.81 -32.20 -2.24
N LEU A 284 32.72 -32.84 -1.08
CA LEU A 284 33.85 -33.56 -0.51
C LEU A 284 34.08 -34.73 -1.46
N GLY A 285 35.13 -34.57 -2.26
CA GLY A 285 35.63 -35.60 -3.14
C GLY A 285 35.79 -36.90 -2.38
N THR A 286 35.40 -37.98 -3.03
CA THR A 286 35.85 -39.32 -2.71
C THR A 286 37.38 -39.35 -2.71
N PRO A 287 38.06 -39.68 -1.59
CA PRO A 287 39.39 -40.24 -1.69
C PRO A 287 39.22 -41.70 -2.11
N GLY A 288 39.98 -42.12 -3.12
CA GLY A 288 40.03 -43.50 -3.56
C GLY A 288 40.46 -44.46 -2.46
N GLY A 289 39.96 -45.68 -2.55
CA GLY A 289 40.32 -46.87 -1.80
C GLY A 289 39.65 -48.07 -2.44
#